data_AF-A0A2K0VWD3-F1
#
_entry.id   AF-A0A2K0VWD3-F1
#
_cell.length_a   1.000
_cell.length_b   1.000
_cell.length_c   1.000
_cell.angle_alpha   90.00
_cell.angle_beta   90.00
_cell.angle_gamma   90.00
#
_symmetry.space_group_name_H-M   'P 1'
#
loop_
_entity.id
_entity.type
_entity.pdbx_description
1 polymer ?
#
loop_
_entity_poly.entity_id
_entity_poly.type
_entity_poly.pdbx_seq_one_letter_code
_entity_poly.pdbx_strand_id
1 'polypeptide(L)'
;MGFPEYKRSESQVMPVKEVAMMILIDTLTDKPDWYKKVFNETIVQKWRDEARQQSEDGLYARIMQDKLEKGPRKLWDRIITDAAFDYCIQGLRGKARYSEKSGLIPTLDGPGNTIIKSDSFINESLHRDLNRACFTLWKDQEGNVDWHPRSNNMAQNLIHPSTHNFVYDRSLFIQEEVVGVSNALDFIGEGKPVRGQKPVVRQNAFEPECRVGSGKIGSEYWSDKYQWLPSNVGFREDGSTEFTSYVNNLHPTKFPEIYRTIERLIGRAIPAWDHCLREVNLWGDETIAGRNKSRCSPADELGDENEALWTPEYDFEGFLHEGVELTHQELRELEEECYHESKDPVEFDEVEDDRRIKEGLSPLTPNIDDETMAEVKWLKYRDAILPDPRPFTEVDYAPKQSLWEKFKKDGLRIIVKMASIELTPDKPEFSAGSCHLEGQINEKIAATALYYFDSENVTPSRLSFRMQTSSYLNDEIKAGQDSYNYLERVFGTDL
;
A
#
# COMPACT_ATOMS: atom_id res chain seq x y z
N MET A 1 -1.39 -0.50 -11.49
CA MET A 1 0.07 -0.58 -11.68
C MET A 1 0.66 -1.27 -10.47
N GLY A 2 0.89 -2.58 -10.58
CA GLY A 2 1.59 -3.37 -9.56
C GLY A 2 2.84 -3.97 -10.19
N PHE A 3 3.92 -4.09 -9.42
CA PHE A 3 5.04 -4.95 -9.83
C PHE A 3 4.52 -6.40 -9.95
N PRO A 4 5.18 -7.25 -10.75
CA PRO A 4 4.72 -8.62 -10.93
C PRO A 4 4.93 -9.50 -9.71
N GLU A 5 4.14 -10.56 -9.69
CA GLU A 5 4.10 -11.65 -8.72
C GLU A 5 5.49 -12.17 -8.32
N TYR A 6 6.05 -11.62 -7.25
CA TYR A 6 6.90 -12.44 -6.40
C TYR A 6 5.94 -13.35 -5.63
N LYS A 7 6.19 -14.67 -5.64
CA LYS A 7 5.33 -15.61 -4.92
C LYS A 7 5.16 -15.12 -3.47
N ARG A 8 3.91 -14.87 -3.04
CA ARG A 8 3.53 -14.35 -1.71
C ARG A 8 3.83 -12.86 -1.45
N SER A 9 4.02 -12.04 -2.49
CA SER A 9 4.03 -10.56 -2.37
C SER A 9 2.63 -9.95 -2.28
N GLU A 10 1.60 -10.75 -2.52
CA GLU A 10 0.20 -10.35 -2.43
C GLU A 10 -0.26 -10.34 -0.97
N SER A 11 -1.35 -9.62 -0.71
CA SER A 11 -2.06 -9.66 0.56
C SER A 11 -3.53 -9.93 0.32
N GLN A 12 -4.20 -10.39 1.38
CA GLN A 12 -5.65 -10.48 1.39
C GLN A 12 -6.25 -9.08 1.20
N VAL A 13 -7.36 -9.00 0.45
CA VAL A 13 -8.12 -7.76 0.35
C VAL A 13 -8.64 -7.36 1.74
N MET A 14 -8.49 -6.09 2.08
CA MET A 14 -8.83 -5.58 3.41
C MET A 14 -10.18 -4.83 3.36
N PRO A 15 -11.14 -5.14 4.25
CA PRO A 15 -12.37 -4.38 4.35
C PRO A 15 -12.13 -2.90 4.68
N VAL A 16 -13.06 -2.04 4.30
CA VAL A 16 -13.08 -0.60 4.62
C VAL A 16 -12.87 -0.37 6.13
N LYS A 17 -13.49 -1.20 6.99
CA LYS A 17 -13.31 -1.17 8.45
C LYS A 17 -11.85 -1.42 8.85
N GLU A 18 -11.18 -2.41 8.28
CA GLU A 18 -9.78 -2.70 8.60
C GLU A 18 -8.84 -1.57 8.14
N VAL A 19 -9.08 -0.99 6.96
CA VAL A 19 -8.31 0.17 6.48
C VAL A 19 -8.51 1.37 7.42
N ALA A 20 -9.74 1.62 7.85
CA ALA A 20 -10.04 2.67 8.83
C ALA A 20 -9.33 2.43 10.18
N MET A 21 -9.31 1.19 10.66
CA MET A 21 -8.59 0.81 11.88
C MET A 21 -7.09 1.06 11.74
N MET A 22 -6.49 0.77 10.58
CA MET A 22 -5.09 1.07 10.30
C MET A 22 -4.81 2.57 10.30
N ILE A 23 -5.70 3.38 9.70
CA ILE A 23 -5.61 4.85 9.72
C ILE A 23 -5.68 5.38 11.17
N LEU A 24 -6.59 4.84 11.99
CA LEU A 24 -6.72 5.22 13.39
C LEU A 24 -5.44 4.88 14.17
N ILE A 25 -4.93 3.65 14.04
CA ILE A 25 -3.68 3.21 14.67
C ILE A 25 -2.53 4.13 14.27
N ASP A 26 -2.36 4.39 12.98
CA ASP A 26 -1.28 5.26 12.47
C ASP A 26 -1.38 6.67 13.05
N THR A 27 -2.58 7.27 13.03
CA THR A 27 -2.86 8.60 13.60
C THR A 27 -2.57 8.67 15.09
N LEU A 28 -2.87 7.60 15.85
CA LEU A 28 -2.58 7.54 17.28
C LEU A 28 -1.09 7.37 17.55
N THR A 29 -0.36 6.60 16.73
CA THR A 29 1.09 6.45 16.84
C THR A 29 1.89 7.70 16.48
N ASP A 30 1.30 8.65 15.76
CA ASP A 30 1.92 9.96 15.49
C ASP A 30 1.79 10.94 16.67
N LYS A 31 0.95 10.64 17.65
CA LYS A 31 0.82 11.50 18.84
C LYS A 31 2.08 11.37 19.72
N PRO A 32 2.64 12.47 20.25
CA PRO A 32 3.78 12.43 21.16
C PRO A 32 3.49 11.53 22.37
N ASP A 33 4.48 10.73 22.79
CA ASP A 33 4.39 9.79 23.92
C ASP A 33 3.20 8.80 23.86
N TRP A 34 2.67 8.50 22.67
CA TRP A 34 1.53 7.59 22.51
C TRP A 34 1.74 6.24 23.22
N TYR A 35 2.97 5.72 23.18
CA TYR A 35 3.37 4.43 23.76
C TYR A 35 3.23 4.40 25.29
N LYS A 36 3.30 5.55 25.96
CA LYS A 36 2.97 5.68 27.39
C LYS A 36 1.47 5.93 27.59
N LYS A 37 0.90 6.79 26.75
CA LYS A 37 -0.49 7.28 26.86
C LYS A 37 -1.53 6.19 26.65
N VAL A 38 -1.24 5.16 25.82
CA VAL A 38 -2.15 4.04 25.54
C VAL A 38 -2.50 3.18 26.77
N PHE A 39 -1.72 3.29 27.85
CA PHE A 39 -1.99 2.61 29.12
C PHE A 39 -2.79 3.47 30.12
N ASN A 40 -3.07 4.72 29.78
CA ASN A 40 -3.87 5.62 30.61
C ASN A 40 -5.33 5.63 30.13
N GLU A 41 -6.22 4.99 30.88
CA GLU A 41 -7.64 4.87 30.50
C GLU A 41 -8.36 6.21 30.33
N THR A 42 -7.96 7.26 31.07
CA THR A 42 -8.54 8.60 30.88
C THR A 42 -8.14 9.19 29.53
N ILE A 43 -6.92 8.93 29.05
CA ILE A 43 -6.47 9.37 27.73
C ILE A 43 -7.11 8.52 26.63
N VAL A 44 -7.18 7.21 26.82
CA VAL A 44 -7.86 6.30 25.89
C VAL A 44 -9.33 6.69 25.71
N GLN A 45 -10.02 7.08 26.79
CA GLN A 45 -11.40 7.57 26.69
C GLN A 45 -11.49 8.84 25.85
N LYS A 46 -10.56 9.79 26.00
CA LYS A 46 -10.51 10.98 25.14
C LYS A 46 -10.29 10.62 23.67
N TRP A 47 -9.39 9.68 23.39
CA TRP A 47 -9.18 9.19 22.03
C TRP A 47 -10.42 8.50 21.46
N ARG A 48 -11.21 7.81 22.31
CA ARG A 48 -12.50 7.25 21.91
C ARG A 48 -13.48 8.35 21.54
N ASP A 49 -13.58 9.40 22.36
CA ASP A 49 -14.47 10.53 22.10
C ASP A 49 -14.06 11.28 20.82
N GLU A 50 -12.75 11.47 20.59
CA GLU A 50 -12.20 12.02 19.35
C GLU A 50 -12.57 11.17 18.12
N ALA A 51 -12.35 9.84 18.19
CA ALA A 51 -12.74 8.92 17.12
C ALA A 51 -14.25 8.97 16.89
N ARG A 52 -15.05 9.14 17.95
CA ARG A 52 -16.49 9.27 17.86
C ARG A 52 -16.96 10.58 17.20
N GLN A 53 -16.15 11.64 17.25
CA GLN A 53 -16.48 12.93 16.66
C GLN A 53 -15.89 13.12 15.25
N GLN A 54 -15.03 12.20 14.80
CA GLN A 54 -14.46 12.22 13.46
C GLN A 54 -15.56 12.18 12.39
N SER A 55 -15.40 12.97 11.33
CA SER A 55 -16.28 12.94 10.17
C SER A 55 -16.16 11.59 9.44
N GLU A 56 -17.28 10.88 9.33
CA GLU A 56 -17.37 9.63 8.55
C GLU A 56 -17.19 9.91 7.05
N ASP A 57 -17.68 11.06 6.54
CA ASP A 57 -17.45 11.46 5.14
C ASP A 57 -15.98 11.68 4.84
N GLY A 58 -15.28 12.40 5.73
CA GLY A 58 -13.84 12.65 5.59
C GLY A 58 -13.01 11.37 5.71
N LEU A 59 -13.39 10.45 6.60
CA LEU A 59 -12.74 9.15 6.75
C LEU A 59 -12.95 8.28 5.50
N TYR A 60 -14.19 8.17 5.03
CA TYR A 60 -14.51 7.39 3.83
C TYR A 60 -13.82 7.96 2.58
N ALA A 61 -13.86 9.28 2.39
CA ALA A 61 -13.16 9.94 1.29
C ALA A 61 -11.65 9.65 1.32
N ARG A 62 -11.03 9.60 2.51
CA ARG A 62 -9.61 9.23 2.66
C ARG A 62 -9.34 7.77 2.28
N ILE A 63 -10.24 6.85 2.63
CA ILE A 63 -10.13 5.43 2.25
C ILE A 63 -10.26 5.26 0.73
N MET A 64 -11.12 6.07 0.10
CA MET A 64 -11.45 5.99 -1.32
C MET A 64 -10.56 6.85 -2.24
N GLN A 65 -9.73 7.74 -1.69
CA GLN A 65 -9.00 8.82 -2.39
C GLN A 65 -8.23 8.38 -3.65
N ASP A 66 -7.77 7.13 -3.69
CA ASP A 66 -6.89 6.59 -4.73
C ASP A 66 -7.56 5.52 -5.62
N LYS A 67 -8.86 5.29 -5.46
CA LYS A 67 -9.62 4.35 -6.29
C LYS A 67 -10.03 5.02 -7.60
N LEU A 68 -9.96 4.26 -8.71
CA LEU A 68 -10.12 4.80 -10.07
C LEU A 68 -11.56 5.22 -10.38
N GLU A 69 -12.52 4.63 -9.68
CA GLU A 69 -13.96 4.87 -9.84
C GLU A 69 -14.55 5.47 -8.56
N LYS A 70 -15.76 6.03 -8.65
CA LYS A 70 -16.41 6.70 -7.50
C LYS A 70 -16.64 5.73 -6.33
N GLY A 71 -16.53 4.43 -6.57
CA GLY A 71 -16.75 3.39 -5.59
C GLY A 71 -18.21 3.34 -5.13
N PRO A 72 -18.56 2.37 -4.28
CA PRO A 72 -19.90 2.26 -3.74
C PRO A 72 -20.25 3.46 -2.86
N ARG A 73 -21.54 3.64 -2.60
CA ARG A 73 -21.99 4.65 -1.64
C ARG A 73 -21.37 4.39 -0.25
N LYS A 74 -21.07 5.47 0.47
CA LYS A 74 -20.70 5.38 1.89
C LYS A 74 -21.85 4.73 2.67
N LEU A 75 -21.48 3.86 3.60
CA LEU A 75 -22.40 3.24 4.55
C LEU A 75 -22.98 4.28 5.52
N TRP A 76 -24.19 4.03 6.01
CA TRP A 76 -24.84 4.87 7.01
C TRP A 76 -24.25 4.68 8.41
N ASP A 77 -23.91 3.43 8.73
CA ASP A 77 -23.32 3.09 10.01
C ASP A 77 -21.87 3.52 10.12
N ARG A 78 -21.43 3.67 11.37
CA ARG A 78 -20.07 4.09 11.70
C ARG A 78 -19.06 3.04 11.29
N ILE A 79 -18.02 3.47 10.57
CA ILE A 79 -16.96 2.57 10.13
C ILE A 79 -16.17 2.05 11.34
N ILE A 80 -15.83 2.93 12.29
CA ILE A 80 -15.15 2.56 13.55
C ILE A 80 -16.19 2.37 14.65
N THR A 81 -16.58 1.12 14.87
CA THR A 81 -17.41 0.71 16.01
C THR A 81 -16.60 0.74 17.32
N ASP A 82 -17.28 0.68 18.47
CA ASP A 82 -16.60 0.57 19.77
C ASP A 82 -15.72 -0.69 19.85
N ALA A 83 -16.18 -1.81 19.28
CA ALA A 83 -15.40 -3.05 19.17
C ALA A 83 -14.13 -2.86 18.32
N ALA A 84 -14.24 -2.16 17.18
CA ALA A 84 -13.09 -1.81 16.34
C ALA A 84 -12.09 -0.91 17.08
N PHE A 85 -12.58 0.09 17.83
CA PHE A 85 -11.74 0.95 18.65
C PHE A 85 -11.00 0.15 19.74
N ASP A 86 -11.72 -0.69 20.48
CA ASP A 86 -11.14 -1.54 21.54
C ASP A 86 -10.07 -2.49 21.00
N TYR A 87 -10.29 -3.05 19.81
CA TYR A 87 -9.28 -3.85 19.12
C TYR A 87 -8.03 -3.03 18.79
N CYS A 88 -8.19 -1.80 18.29
CA CYS A 88 -7.08 -0.90 17.97
C CYS A 88 -6.24 -0.58 19.22
N ILE A 89 -6.88 -0.31 20.36
CA ILE A 89 -6.18 -0.03 21.63
C ILE A 89 -5.39 -1.24 22.12
N GLN A 90 -5.96 -2.45 22.04
CA GLN A 90 -5.22 -3.67 22.39
C GLN A 90 -3.99 -3.87 21.49
N GLY A 91 -4.14 -3.66 20.18
CA GLY A 91 -3.04 -3.69 19.22
C GLY A 91 -1.96 -2.66 19.53
N LEU A 92 -2.35 -1.42 19.82
CA LEU A 92 -1.45 -0.33 20.20
C LEU A 92 -0.67 -0.65 21.48
N ARG A 93 -1.28 -1.27 22.48
CA ARG A 93 -0.56 -1.69 23.70
C ARG A 93 0.55 -2.70 23.39
N GLY A 94 0.29 -3.65 22.48
CA GLY A 94 1.31 -4.58 21.98
C GLY A 94 2.44 -3.86 21.24
N LYS A 95 2.09 -2.94 20.32
CA LYS A 95 3.07 -2.12 19.59
C LYS A 95 3.89 -1.24 20.52
N ALA A 96 3.29 -0.67 21.57
CA ALA A 96 3.99 0.14 22.56
C ALA A 96 5.07 -0.65 23.29
N ARG A 97 4.75 -1.88 23.74
CA ARG A 97 5.73 -2.79 24.37
C ARG A 97 6.88 -3.14 23.43
N TYR A 98 6.59 -3.35 22.14
CA TYR A 98 7.62 -3.63 21.15
C TYR A 98 8.48 -2.39 20.86
N SER A 99 7.87 -1.22 20.70
CA SER A 99 8.54 0.06 20.44
C SER A 99 9.45 0.47 21.59
N GLU A 100 9.07 0.21 22.84
CA GLU A 100 9.91 0.49 24.01
C GLU A 100 11.20 -0.35 23.99
N LYS A 101 11.13 -1.60 23.52
CA LYS A 101 12.29 -2.51 23.44
C LYS A 101 13.16 -2.25 22.21
N SER A 102 12.54 -2.00 21.06
CA SER A 102 13.22 -1.95 19.76
C SER A 102 13.52 -0.54 19.27
N GLY A 103 12.77 0.46 19.72
CA GLY A 103 12.75 1.80 19.12
C GLY A 103 12.03 1.87 17.77
N LEU A 104 11.35 0.80 17.34
CA LEU A 104 10.66 0.70 16.05
C LEU A 104 9.15 0.55 16.24
N ILE A 105 8.38 1.15 15.32
CA ILE A 105 6.92 1.12 15.35
C ILE A 105 6.41 0.41 14.09
N PRO A 106 5.86 -0.81 14.23
CA PRO A 106 5.09 -1.46 13.18
C PRO A 106 3.79 -0.67 12.95
N THR A 107 3.67 -0.04 11.80
CA THR A 107 2.46 0.69 11.36
C THR A 107 1.97 0.13 10.02
N LEU A 108 0.74 0.49 9.65
CA LEU A 108 0.11 0.05 8.41
C LEU A 108 0.27 -1.47 8.19
N ASP A 109 0.10 -2.25 9.27
CA ASP A 109 0.31 -3.69 9.26
C ASP A 109 -0.95 -4.42 8.82
N GLY A 110 -0.98 -4.82 7.55
CA GLY A 110 -1.97 -5.71 6.97
C GLY A 110 -1.59 -7.19 7.13
N PRO A 111 -2.37 -8.12 6.55
CA PRO A 111 -2.03 -9.54 6.53
C PRO A 111 -0.74 -9.78 5.74
N GLY A 112 0.32 -10.18 6.44
CA GLY A 112 1.62 -10.51 5.86
C GLY A 112 2.50 -9.30 5.54
N ASN A 113 2.02 -8.07 5.69
CA ASN A 113 2.77 -6.87 5.28
C ASN A 113 2.79 -5.85 6.40
N THR A 114 3.91 -5.15 6.57
CA THR A 114 4.08 -4.18 7.65
C THR A 114 5.07 -3.11 7.22
N ILE A 115 4.75 -1.86 7.54
CA ILE A 115 5.66 -0.72 7.42
C ILE A 115 6.28 -0.46 8.79
N ILE A 116 7.57 -0.18 8.81
CA ILE A 116 8.29 0.19 10.03
C ILE A 116 8.60 1.67 9.99
N LYS A 117 8.21 2.41 11.04
CA LYS A 117 8.57 3.81 11.24
C LYS A 117 9.21 4.04 12.60
N SER A 118 9.96 5.14 12.74
CA SER A 118 10.49 5.61 14.02
C SER A 118 11.01 7.04 13.91
N ASP A 119 10.73 7.85 14.93
CA ASP A 119 11.22 9.24 15.04
C ASP A 119 12.54 9.35 15.82
N SER A 120 12.90 8.30 16.57
CA SER A 120 14.04 8.34 17.51
C SER A 120 15.11 7.30 17.22
N PHE A 121 14.97 6.52 16.14
CA PHE A 121 15.89 5.41 15.85
C PHE A 121 17.29 5.87 15.43
N ILE A 122 17.35 7.03 14.76
CA ILE A 122 18.61 7.68 14.37
C ILE A 122 19.00 8.69 15.44
N ASN A 123 20.17 8.52 16.04
CA ASN A 123 20.63 9.42 17.10
C ASN A 123 21.09 10.78 16.55
N GLU A 124 21.12 11.80 17.41
CA GLU A 124 21.46 13.19 17.05
C GLU A 124 22.87 13.32 16.42
N SER A 125 23.82 12.47 16.80
CA SER A 125 25.15 12.49 16.18
C SER A 125 25.08 12.07 14.72
N LEU A 126 24.43 10.94 14.42
CA LEU A 126 24.29 10.46 13.05
C LEU A 126 23.44 11.39 12.20
N HIS A 127 22.36 11.95 12.77
CA HIS A 127 21.54 12.97 12.12
C HIS A 127 22.36 14.21 11.73
N ARG A 128 23.18 14.76 12.63
CA ARG A 128 24.08 15.89 12.32
C ARG A 128 25.11 15.55 11.24
N ASP A 129 25.64 14.32 11.26
CA ASP A 129 26.60 13.87 10.25
C ASP A 129 25.94 13.72 8.87
N LEU A 130 24.68 13.25 8.80
CA LEU A 130 23.88 13.17 7.57
C LEU A 130 23.59 14.57 7.01
N ASN A 131 23.18 15.50 7.86
CA ASN A 131 22.99 16.90 7.46
C ASN A 131 24.28 17.55 6.93
N ARG A 132 25.42 17.29 7.59
CA ARG A 132 26.72 17.76 7.10
C ARG A 132 27.11 17.12 5.76
N ALA A 133 26.83 15.82 5.57
CA ALA A 133 27.06 15.15 4.30
C ALA A 133 26.21 15.77 3.17
N CYS A 134 24.94 16.09 3.46
CA CYS A 134 24.05 16.78 2.54
C CYS A 134 24.62 18.13 2.10
N PHE A 135 24.94 18.98 3.07
CA PHE A 135 25.49 20.30 2.82
C PHE A 135 26.82 20.23 2.05
N THR A 136 27.66 19.23 2.34
CA THR A 136 28.95 19.04 1.64
C THR A 136 28.74 18.71 0.16
N LEU A 137 27.80 17.81 -0.16
CA LEU A 137 27.47 17.47 -1.55
C LEU A 137 26.78 18.64 -2.26
N TRP A 138 25.83 19.30 -1.60
CA TRP A 138 25.15 20.47 -2.12
C TRP A 138 26.14 21.56 -2.51
N LYS A 139 27.08 21.89 -1.62
CA LYS A 139 28.09 22.92 -1.86
C LYS A 139 29.07 22.54 -2.96
N ASP A 140 29.46 21.27 -3.04
CA ASP A 140 30.34 20.78 -4.10
C ASP A 140 29.70 20.87 -5.49
N GLN A 141 28.37 20.71 -5.56
CA GLN A 141 27.58 20.71 -6.79
C GLN A 141 27.01 22.08 -7.17
N GLU A 142 27.19 23.12 -6.35
CA GLU A 142 26.63 24.47 -6.55
C GLU A 142 26.95 25.06 -7.94
N GLY A 143 28.13 24.74 -8.50
CA GLY A 143 28.56 25.20 -9.82
C GLY A 143 28.00 24.39 -11.00
N ASN A 144 27.43 23.20 -10.76
CA ASN A 144 26.88 22.30 -11.78
C ASN A 144 25.79 21.41 -11.18
N VAL A 145 24.64 22.02 -10.89
CA VAL A 145 23.52 21.36 -10.19
C VAL A 145 22.82 20.35 -11.10
N ASP A 146 22.70 19.09 -10.64
CA ASP A 146 21.87 18.05 -11.27
C ASP A 146 20.42 18.18 -10.78
N TRP A 147 19.60 18.89 -11.56
CA TRP A 147 18.17 19.04 -11.26
C TRP A 147 17.40 17.78 -11.68
N HIS A 148 16.59 17.26 -10.76
CA HIS A 148 15.69 16.15 -11.07
C HIS A 148 14.78 16.52 -12.25
N PRO A 149 14.63 15.65 -13.26
CA PRO A 149 13.79 15.94 -14.42
C PRO A 149 12.38 16.37 -14.01
N ARG A 150 11.85 17.38 -14.72
CA ARG A 150 10.50 17.94 -14.51
C ARG A 150 10.22 18.50 -13.11
N SER A 151 11.27 18.78 -12.32
CA SER A 151 11.13 19.40 -10.98
C SER A 151 11.07 20.93 -11.00
N ASN A 152 11.10 21.56 -12.17
CA ASN A 152 11.22 23.03 -12.31
C ASN A 152 12.40 23.61 -11.49
N ASN A 153 13.54 22.91 -11.48
CA ASN A 153 14.74 23.28 -10.72
C ASN A 153 14.45 23.50 -9.21
N MET A 154 13.64 22.62 -8.61
CA MET A 154 13.37 22.62 -7.17
C MET A 154 13.96 21.39 -6.47
N ALA A 155 14.06 20.24 -7.16
CA ALA A 155 14.60 19.02 -6.58
C ALA A 155 16.01 18.74 -7.13
N GLN A 156 17.01 18.78 -6.27
CA GLN A 156 18.41 18.50 -6.60
C GLN A 156 18.76 17.05 -6.29
N ASN A 157 19.36 16.37 -7.25
CA ASN A 157 19.91 15.03 -7.12
C ASN A 157 21.34 15.10 -6.53
N LEU A 158 21.48 14.89 -5.22
CA LEU A 158 22.80 14.89 -4.57
C LEU A 158 23.54 13.57 -4.83
N ILE A 159 22.86 12.45 -4.61
CA ILE A 159 23.25 11.11 -5.02
C ILE A 159 22.01 10.51 -5.66
N HIS A 160 22.05 10.14 -6.94
CA HIS A 160 20.86 9.60 -7.58
C HIS A 160 21.23 8.39 -8.43
N PRO A 161 20.53 7.25 -8.28
CA PRO A 161 20.89 6.02 -8.97
C PRO A 161 20.83 6.17 -10.49
N SER A 162 19.90 7.02 -10.98
CA SER A 162 19.69 7.22 -12.41
C SER A 162 20.70 8.11 -13.13
N THR A 163 21.60 8.82 -12.43
CA THR A 163 22.53 9.76 -13.08
C THR A 163 23.60 9.02 -13.90
N HIS A 164 24.03 7.83 -13.44
CA HIS A 164 25.07 7.02 -14.09
C HIS A 164 24.66 5.55 -14.16
N ASN A 165 23.56 5.26 -14.86
CA ASN A 165 23.07 3.89 -15.02
C ASN A 165 24.03 3.00 -15.81
N PHE A 166 23.98 1.70 -15.55
CA PHE A 166 24.53 0.72 -16.46
C PHE A 166 23.65 0.65 -17.71
N VAL A 167 24.22 0.92 -18.89
CA VAL A 167 23.51 0.84 -20.17
C VAL A 167 24.03 -0.37 -20.92
N TYR A 168 23.15 -1.32 -21.21
CA TYR A 168 23.53 -2.52 -21.96
C TYR A 168 24.10 -2.15 -23.33
N ASP A 169 25.04 -2.96 -23.82
CA ASP A 169 25.78 -2.75 -25.07
C ASP A 169 26.65 -1.48 -25.14
N ARG A 170 26.73 -0.68 -24.06
CA ARG A 170 27.53 0.55 -24.02
C ARG A 170 28.46 0.62 -22.81
N SER A 171 27.91 0.45 -21.60
CA SER A 171 28.68 0.51 -20.37
C SER A 171 29.63 -0.68 -20.27
N LEU A 172 30.88 -0.41 -19.90
CA LEU A 172 31.87 -1.47 -19.68
C LEU A 172 31.54 -2.21 -18.38
N PHE A 173 31.67 -3.53 -18.44
CA PHE A 173 31.39 -4.43 -17.32
C PHE A 173 32.58 -5.35 -17.06
N ILE A 174 32.86 -5.59 -15.79
CA ILE A 174 33.94 -6.46 -15.31
C ILE A 174 33.29 -7.66 -14.62
N GLN A 175 33.47 -8.85 -15.18
CA GLN A 175 32.77 -10.07 -14.73
C GLN A 175 33.49 -10.81 -13.60
N GLU A 176 34.82 -10.80 -13.59
CA GLU A 176 35.65 -11.66 -12.73
C GLU A 176 36.21 -10.94 -11.50
N GLU A 177 35.97 -9.63 -11.37
CA GLU A 177 36.55 -8.80 -10.31
C GLU A 177 35.51 -7.87 -9.69
N VAL A 178 35.63 -7.65 -8.38
CA VAL A 178 34.81 -6.69 -7.64
C VAL A 178 35.58 -5.39 -7.50
N VAL A 179 35.05 -4.32 -8.08
CA VAL A 179 35.62 -2.97 -7.96
C VAL A 179 35.42 -2.47 -6.52
N GLY A 180 36.51 -2.36 -5.78
CA GLY A 180 36.52 -1.91 -4.38
C GLY A 180 36.32 -0.40 -4.23
N VAL A 181 36.16 0.07 -2.99
CA VAL A 181 35.99 1.51 -2.70
C VAL A 181 37.27 2.30 -2.94
N SER A 182 38.41 1.80 -2.44
CA SER A 182 39.69 2.51 -2.46
C SER A 182 40.39 2.51 -3.82
N ASN A 183 40.19 1.45 -4.61
CA ASN A 183 40.78 1.26 -5.93
C ASN A 183 39.79 1.53 -7.08
N ALA A 184 38.59 2.05 -6.80
CA ALA A 184 37.55 2.26 -7.82
C ALA A 184 38.03 3.05 -9.05
N LEU A 185 38.91 4.03 -8.81
CA LEU A 185 39.43 4.92 -9.85
C LEU A 185 40.43 4.23 -10.78
N ASP A 186 41.07 3.15 -10.33
CA ASP A 186 42.06 2.40 -11.12
C ASP A 186 41.39 1.59 -12.24
N PHE A 187 40.08 1.32 -12.14
CA PHE A 187 39.29 0.56 -13.10
C PHE A 187 38.55 1.45 -14.12
N ILE A 188 38.81 2.76 -14.15
CA ILE A 188 38.16 3.65 -15.10
C ILE A 188 38.55 3.26 -16.53
N GLY A 189 37.56 2.89 -17.33
CA GLY A 189 37.74 2.48 -18.73
C GLY A 189 38.04 0.98 -18.92
N GLU A 190 38.08 0.21 -17.84
CA GLU A 190 38.29 -1.24 -17.91
C GLU A 190 36.99 -2.02 -18.14
N GLY A 191 37.14 -3.25 -18.66
CA GLY A 191 36.03 -4.17 -18.92
C GLY A 191 35.53 -4.16 -20.37
N LYS A 192 34.38 -4.80 -20.61
CA LYS A 192 33.77 -4.90 -21.95
C LYS A 192 32.25 -4.73 -21.86
N PRO A 193 31.59 -4.18 -22.90
CA PRO A 193 30.14 -4.11 -22.92
C PRO A 193 29.52 -5.51 -22.88
N VAL A 194 28.44 -5.65 -22.12
CA VAL A 194 27.62 -6.86 -22.10
C VAL A 194 26.26 -6.61 -22.72
N ARG A 195 25.73 -7.63 -23.41
CA ARG A 195 24.41 -7.57 -24.04
C ARG A 195 23.30 -7.55 -23.00
N GLY A 196 22.27 -6.77 -23.30
CA GLY A 196 21.02 -6.77 -22.54
C GLY A 196 20.41 -8.16 -22.49
N GLN A 197 20.01 -8.59 -21.29
CA GLN A 197 19.28 -9.83 -21.13
C GLN A 197 17.78 -9.52 -21.19
N LYS A 198 17.12 -10.09 -22.20
CA LYS A 198 15.66 -10.15 -22.19
C LYS A 198 15.22 -11.10 -21.08
N PRO A 199 14.07 -10.84 -20.44
CA PRO A 199 13.52 -11.76 -19.45
C PRO A 199 13.27 -13.12 -20.10
N VAL A 200 13.46 -14.20 -19.33
CA VAL A 200 13.24 -15.57 -19.82
C VAL A 200 11.75 -15.77 -20.05
N VAL A 201 11.29 -15.59 -21.29
CA VAL A 201 9.92 -15.89 -21.71
C VAL A 201 9.80 -17.41 -21.85
N ARG A 202 8.96 -18.05 -21.01
CA ARG A 202 8.50 -19.41 -21.30
C ARG A 202 7.54 -19.31 -22.49
N GLN A 203 8.01 -19.66 -23.68
CA GLN A 203 7.25 -19.60 -24.93
C GLN A 203 5.96 -20.41 -24.80
N ASN A 204 4.80 -19.74 -24.73
CA ASN A 204 3.49 -20.32 -25.03
C ASN A 204 2.38 -19.28 -25.30
N ALA A 205 2.69 -18.02 -25.65
CA ALA A 205 1.68 -17.04 -26.04
C ALA A 205 2.17 -16.10 -27.16
N PHE A 206 1.24 -15.61 -27.97
CA PHE A 206 1.42 -14.78 -29.16
C PHE A 206 1.83 -13.31 -28.86
N GLU A 207 2.06 -12.97 -27.60
CA GLU A 207 2.68 -11.71 -27.14
C GLU A 207 3.95 -12.01 -26.35
N PRO A 208 4.97 -11.12 -26.32
CA PRO A 208 6.15 -11.28 -25.48
C PRO A 208 5.80 -11.12 -23.99
N GLU A 209 5.16 -12.14 -23.42
CA GLU A 209 4.77 -12.24 -22.02
C GLU A 209 6.00 -12.55 -21.16
N CYS A 210 6.35 -11.67 -20.22
CA CYS A 210 7.35 -11.99 -19.21
C CYS A 210 6.63 -12.79 -18.09
N ARG A 211 7.18 -13.92 -17.62
CA ARG A 211 6.56 -14.70 -16.53
C ARG A 211 7.56 -14.89 -15.38
N VAL A 212 7.19 -14.45 -14.18
CA VAL A 212 7.79 -14.88 -12.91
C VAL A 212 6.65 -15.51 -12.12
N GLY A 213 6.70 -16.83 -11.91
CA GLY A 213 5.59 -17.59 -11.32
C GLY A 213 4.46 -17.92 -12.31
N SER A 214 3.23 -17.88 -11.83
CA SER A 214 1.98 -18.15 -12.58
C SER A 214 1.42 -16.94 -13.32
N GLY A 215 1.83 -15.72 -12.94
CA GLY A 215 1.33 -14.47 -13.48
C GLY A 215 2.00 -13.98 -14.76
N LYS A 216 1.26 -13.10 -15.45
CA LYS A 216 1.71 -12.35 -16.63
C LYS A 216 2.32 -11.03 -16.19
N ILE A 217 3.53 -10.75 -16.65
CA ILE A 217 4.26 -9.50 -16.36
C ILE A 217 4.32 -8.68 -17.63
N GLY A 218 3.81 -7.46 -17.56
CA GLY A 218 3.95 -6.48 -18.63
C GLY A 218 5.42 -6.16 -18.91
N SER A 219 5.79 -6.05 -20.18
CA SER A 219 7.16 -5.73 -20.61
C SER A 219 7.70 -4.41 -20.06
N GLU A 220 6.83 -3.50 -19.63
CA GLU A 220 7.14 -2.18 -19.07
C GLU A 220 7.85 -2.21 -17.71
N TYR A 221 7.73 -3.32 -16.96
CA TYR A 221 8.34 -3.46 -15.63
C TYR A 221 9.77 -4.02 -15.66
N TRP A 222 10.26 -4.40 -16.84
CA TRP A 222 11.61 -4.91 -17.07
C TRP A 222 12.34 -4.05 -18.10
N SER A 223 13.60 -3.68 -17.83
CA SER A 223 14.44 -3.01 -18.82
C SER A 223 15.51 -3.92 -19.38
N ASP A 224 15.54 -4.03 -20.70
CA ASP A 224 16.66 -4.61 -21.46
C ASP A 224 17.64 -3.54 -21.96
N LYS A 225 17.45 -2.27 -21.55
CA LYS A 225 18.26 -1.11 -22.00
C LYS A 225 19.22 -0.59 -20.95
N TYR A 226 18.79 -0.56 -19.70
CA TYR A 226 19.59 -0.06 -18.59
C TYR A 226 19.21 -0.71 -17.27
N GLN A 227 20.10 -0.57 -16.28
CA GLN A 227 19.89 -1.03 -14.92
C GLN A 227 20.57 -0.07 -13.93
N TRP A 228 19.96 0.14 -12.76
CA TRP A 228 20.63 0.77 -11.64
C TRP A 228 21.77 -0.10 -11.10
N LEU A 229 22.88 0.53 -10.72
CA LEU A 229 24.05 -0.14 -10.14
C LEU A 229 23.98 -0.11 -8.61
N PRO A 230 23.80 -1.26 -7.94
CA PRO A 230 23.89 -1.32 -6.49
C PRO A 230 25.35 -1.30 -6.03
N SER A 231 25.55 -0.88 -4.79
CA SER A 231 26.80 -0.98 -4.06
C SER A 231 26.77 -2.18 -3.13
N ASN A 232 27.88 -2.92 -3.07
CA ASN A 232 28.07 -4.03 -2.16
C ASN A 232 28.40 -3.50 -0.76
N VAL A 233 27.77 -4.09 0.24
CA VAL A 233 27.96 -3.77 1.66
C VAL A 233 28.26 -5.06 2.42
N GLY A 234 29.42 -5.13 3.04
CA GLY A 234 29.85 -6.23 3.90
C GLY A 234 29.50 -5.99 5.36
N PHE A 235 29.66 -7.05 6.14
CA PHE A 235 29.53 -7.03 7.60
C PHE A 235 30.90 -7.25 8.23
N ARG A 236 31.31 -6.32 9.10
CA ARG A 236 32.51 -6.44 9.92
C ARG A 236 32.30 -7.43 11.07
N GLU A 237 33.40 -7.84 11.69
CA GLU A 237 33.38 -8.75 12.85
C GLU A 237 32.61 -8.17 14.05
N ASP A 238 32.62 -6.84 14.22
CA ASP A 238 31.91 -6.12 15.28
C ASP A 238 30.40 -5.93 15.00
N GLY A 239 29.91 -6.41 13.86
CA GLY A 239 28.53 -6.26 13.42
C GLY A 239 28.23 -4.98 12.66
N SER A 240 29.19 -4.05 12.54
CA SER A 240 29.03 -2.85 11.72
C SER A 240 29.08 -3.17 10.23
N THR A 241 28.52 -2.29 9.41
CA THR A 241 28.48 -2.43 7.96
C THR A 241 29.58 -1.61 7.30
N GLU A 242 30.08 -2.08 6.17
CA GLU A 242 31.05 -1.34 5.36
C GLU A 242 30.80 -1.50 3.87
N PHE A 243 31.04 -0.45 3.09
CA PHE A 243 31.02 -0.57 1.64
C PHE A 243 32.23 -1.37 1.16
N THR A 244 31.96 -2.41 0.37
CA THR A 244 32.98 -3.21 -0.31
C THR A 244 33.08 -2.86 -1.80
N SER A 245 32.17 -2.04 -2.32
CA SER A 245 32.26 -1.40 -3.63
C SER A 245 31.82 0.07 -3.56
N TYR A 246 32.20 0.87 -4.57
CA TYR A 246 31.84 2.28 -4.62
C TYR A 246 30.32 2.52 -4.69
N VAL A 247 29.89 3.68 -4.21
CA VAL A 247 28.55 4.24 -4.38
C VAL A 247 28.49 5.03 -5.68
N ASN A 248 27.55 4.65 -6.55
CA ASN A 248 27.39 5.31 -7.83
C ASN A 248 27.12 6.81 -7.63
N ASN A 249 27.78 7.66 -8.43
CA ASN A 249 27.72 9.12 -8.28
C ASN A 249 28.31 9.69 -6.96
N LEU A 250 29.14 8.92 -6.23
CA LEU A 250 29.81 9.41 -5.01
C LEU A 250 31.31 9.09 -5.02
N HIS A 251 32.14 10.12 -5.14
CA HIS A 251 33.59 9.97 -5.27
C HIS A 251 34.25 9.45 -3.97
N PRO A 252 34.89 8.27 -3.98
CA PRO A 252 35.30 7.57 -2.76
C PRO A 252 36.42 8.26 -1.97
N THR A 253 37.43 8.82 -2.66
CA THR A 253 38.55 9.51 -1.98
C THR A 253 38.26 10.96 -1.61
N LYS A 254 37.30 11.61 -2.29
CA LYS A 254 36.89 13.00 -2.01
C LYS A 254 35.91 13.06 -0.84
N PHE A 255 35.04 12.04 -0.70
CA PHE A 255 33.99 12.00 0.30
C PHE A 255 34.02 10.77 1.23
N PRO A 256 35.19 10.40 1.81
CA PRO A 256 35.29 9.19 2.65
C PRO A 256 34.39 9.24 3.89
N GLU A 257 34.19 10.43 4.47
CA GLU A 257 33.29 10.59 5.63
C GLU A 257 31.81 10.39 5.29
N ILE A 258 31.41 10.68 4.04
CA ILE A 258 30.03 10.44 3.59
C ILE A 258 29.78 8.94 3.48
N TYR A 259 30.73 8.17 2.94
CA TYR A 259 30.66 6.70 2.94
C TYR A 259 30.48 6.16 4.37
N ARG A 260 31.33 6.57 5.33
CA ARG A 260 31.21 6.14 6.74
C ARG A 260 29.90 6.52 7.38
N THR A 261 29.33 7.67 7.01
CA THR A 261 28.03 8.13 7.52
C THR A 261 26.90 7.26 6.98
N ILE A 262 26.91 6.94 5.68
CA ILE A 262 25.93 6.06 5.05
C ILE A 262 26.06 4.62 5.59
N GLU A 263 27.27 4.11 5.81
CA GLU A 263 27.50 2.82 6.48
C GLU A 263 26.80 2.77 7.84
N ARG A 264 27.00 3.78 8.69
CA ARG A 264 26.31 3.86 9.98
C ARG A 264 24.79 3.92 9.84
N LEU A 265 24.27 4.61 8.83
CA LEU A 265 22.83 4.67 8.54
C LEU A 265 22.30 3.30 8.11
N ILE A 266 23.00 2.59 7.24
CA ILE A 266 22.65 1.23 6.81
C ILE A 266 22.62 0.28 8.01
N GLY A 267 23.67 0.31 8.84
CA GLY A 267 23.72 -0.49 10.07
C GLY A 267 22.53 -0.26 11.00
N ARG A 268 22.01 0.98 11.03
CA ARG A 268 20.78 1.32 11.76
C ARG A 268 19.51 0.87 11.03
N ALA A 269 19.46 0.87 9.71
CA ALA A 269 18.27 0.44 8.98
C ALA A 269 18.02 -1.09 9.05
N ILE A 270 19.07 -1.90 9.25
CA ILE A 270 18.98 -3.37 9.20
C ILE A 270 17.90 -3.95 10.13
N PRO A 271 17.80 -3.61 11.42
CA PRO A 271 16.73 -4.13 12.28
C PRO A 271 15.32 -3.82 11.78
N ALA A 272 15.13 -2.72 11.04
CA ALA A 272 13.85 -2.42 10.39
C ALA A 272 13.65 -3.30 9.14
N TRP A 273 14.69 -3.51 8.33
CA TRP A 273 14.63 -4.41 7.17
C TRP A 273 14.49 -5.89 7.52
N ASP A 274 14.87 -6.31 8.74
CA ASP A 274 14.63 -7.67 9.22
C ASP A 274 13.12 -8.03 9.22
N HIS A 275 12.23 -7.03 9.30
CA HIS A 275 10.78 -7.24 9.15
C HIS A 275 10.33 -7.61 7.74
N CYS A 276 11.15 -7.37 6.71
CA CYS A 276 10.87 -7.79 5.34
C CYS A 276 11.13 -9.29 5.13
N LEU A 277 11.82 -9.96 6.06
CA LEU A 277 12.14 -11.38 5.95
C LEU A 277 10.92 -12.25 6.29
N ARG A 278 10.63 -13.20 5.38
CA ARG A 278 9.63 -14.24 5.59
C ARG A 278 10.27 -15.61 5.46
N GLU A 279 9.85 -16.56 6.30
CA GLU A 279 10.19 -17.98 6.14
C GLU A 279 8.98 -18.75 5.65
N VAL A 280 9.21 -19.61 4.65
CA VAL A 280 8.20 -20.48 4.09
C VAL A 280 8.64 -21.92 4.30
N ASN A 281 7.92 -22.64 5.14
CA ASN A 281 8.22 -24.03 5.44
C ASN A 281 7.61 -24.93 4.35
N LEU A 282 8.15 -26.14 4.17
CA LEU A 282 7.64 -27.12 3.19
C LEU A 282 6.14 -27.43 3.34
N TRP A 283 5.59 -27.24 4.54
CA TRP A 283 4.19 -27.48 4.90
C TRP A 283 3.26 -26.28 4.67
N GLY A 284 3.79 -25.15 4.19
CA GLY A 284 3.01 -23.94 3.91
C GLY A 284 2.91 -22.97 5.07
N ASP A 285 3.34 -23.35 6.29
CA ASP A 285 3.42 -22.42 7.43
C ASP A 285 4.40 -21.28 7.12
N GLU A 286 3.90 -20.04 7.27
CA GLU A 286 4.70 -18.83 7.13
C GLU A 286 5.06 -18.29 8.52
N THR A 287 6.37 -18.20 8.78
CA THR A 287 6.87 -17.48 9.95
C THR A 287 7.15 -16.04 9.52
N ILE A 288 6.36 -15.10 10.04
CA ILE A 288 6.50 -13.67 9.77
C ILE A 288 6.43 -12.84 11.06
N ALA A 289 7.11 -11.71 11.08
CA ALA A 289 6.95 -10.70 12.12
C ALA A 289 5.58 -9.99 11.97
N GLY A 290 4.88 -9.81 13.08
CA GLY A 290 3.62 -9.09 13.08
C GLY A 290 2.44 -9.96 12.64
N ARG A 291 1.53 -9.37 11.86
CA ARG A 291 0.24 -9.98 11.52
C ARG A 291 0.31 -10.78 10.23
N ASN A 292 -0.32 -11.95 10.21
CA ASN A 292 -0.50 -12.78 9.01
C ASN A 292 -1.97 -13.00 8.62
N LYS A 293 -2.92 -12.39 9.34
CA LYS A 293 -4.37 -12.51 9.12
C LYS A 293 -5.06 -11.16 9.20
N SER A 294 -6.17 -11.02 8.48
CA SER A 294 -7.06 -9.86 8.57
C SER A 294 -7.58 -9.65 9.99
N ARG A 295 -7.81 -8.39 10.38
CA ARG A 295 -8.46 -8.01 11.65
C ARG A 295 -9.93 -8.40 11.64
N CYS A 296 -10.56 -8.33 10.48
CA CYS A 296 -11.96 -8.67 10.28
C CYS A 296 -12.07 -10.13 9.79
N SER A 297 -13.14 -10.81 10.17
CA SER A 297 -13.56 -12.04 9.47
C SER A 297 -14.74 -11.65 8.60
N PRO A 298 -14.65 -11.76 7.27
CA PRO A 298 -15.85 -11.86 6.46
C PRO A 298 -16.69 -13.07 6.93
N ALA A 299 -18.01 -13.02 6.76
CA ALA A 299 -18.86 -14.20 6.89
C ALA A 299 -18.45 -15.31 5.90
N ASP A 300 -18.84 -16.56 6.17
CA ASP A 300 -18.52 -17.69 5.30
C ASP A 300 -19.26 -17.61 3.94
N GLU A 301 -20.41 -16.93 3.90
CA GLU A 301 -21.24 -16.69 2.71
C GLU A 301 -21.47 -15.18 2.55
N LEU A 302 -20.90 -14.59 1.50
CA LEU A 302 -20.83 -13.14 1.28
C LEU A 302 -21.72 -12.65 0.12
N GLY A 303 -22.66 -13.48 -0.32
CA GLY A 303 -23.60 -13.15 -1.38
C GLY A 303 -24.72 -12.24 -0.90
N ASP A 304 -25.25 -11.45 -1.83
CA ASP A 304 -26.32 -10.47 -1.59
C ASP A 304 -27.64 -11.10 -1.08
N GLU A 305 -27.83 -12.40 -1.29
CA GLU A 305 -28.96 -13.22 -0.81
C GLU A 305 -28.92 -13.45 0.71
N ASN A 306 -27.77 -13.30 1.37
CA ASN A 306 -27.65 -13.53 2.81
C ASN A 306 -28.19 -12.33 3.59
N GLU A 307 -29.45 -12.41 4.03
CA GLU A 307 -30.15 -11.36 4.80
C GLU A 307 -29.38 -10.90 6.05
N ALA A 308 -28.60 -11.77 6.70
CA ALA A 308 -27.83 -11.44 7.89
C ALA A 308 -26.67 -10.46 7.64
N LEU A 309 -26.35 -10.19 6.37
CA LEU A 309 -25.34 -9.21 5.96
C LEU A 309 -25.91 -7.80 5.83
N TRP A 310 -27.22 -7.62 5.94
CA TRP A 310 -27.91 -6.39 5.60
C TRP A 310 -28.67 -5.81 6.78
N THR A 311 -28.75 -4.48 6.83
CA THR A 311 -29.54 -3.73 7.81
C THR A 311 -30.38 -2.66 7.12
N PRO A 312 -31.64 -2.41 7.56
CA PRO A 312 -32.37 -3.21 8.54
C PRO A 312 -32.71 -4.60 7.97
N GLU A 313 -33.07 -5.54 8.86
CA GLU A 313 -33.63 -6.84 8.46
C GLU A 313 -34.89 -6.65 7.60
N TYR A 314 -35.17 -7.59 6.72
CA TYR A 314 -36.35 -7.50 5.85
C TYR A 314 -37.64 -7.57 6.68
N ASP A 315 -38.51 -6.58 6.48
CA ASP A 315 -39.83 -6.50 7.10
C ASP A 315 -40.85 -6.07 6.04
N PHE A 316 -41.68 -7.03 5.60
CA PHE A 316 -42.67 -6.83 4.55
C PHE A 316 -43.59 -5.63 4.83
N GLU A 317 -44.22 -5.57 6.01
CA GLU A 317 -45.18 -4.51 6.35
C GLU A 317 -44.51 -3.15 6.48
N GLY A 318 -43.28 -3.12 7.01
CA GLY A 318 -42.46 -1.91 7.10
C GLY A 318 -42.13 -1.35 5.72
N PHE A 319 -41.58 -2.18 4.83
CA PHE A 319 -41.12 -1.74 3.52
C PHE A 319 -42.24 -1.50 2.50
N LEU A 320 -43.37 -2.21 2.59
CA LEU A 320 -44.53 -1.94 1.74
C LEU A 320 -44.97 -0.47 1.87
N HIS A 321 -44.97 0.05 3.10
CA HIS A 321 -45.37 1.42 3.41
C HIS A 321 -44.22 2.42 3.50
N GLU A 322 -42.97 1.98 3.40
CA GLU A 322 -41.80 2.86 3.43
C GLU A 322 -41.79 3.80 2.20
N GLY A 323 -41.47 5.08 2.45
CA GLY A 323 -41.45 6.15 1.46
C GLY A 323 -40.27 6.11 0.48
N VAL A 324 -39.75 4.92 0.17
CA VAL A 324 -38.69 4.74 -0.82
C VAL A 324 -39.29 4.91 -2.21
N GLU A 325 -38.95 6.02 -2.87
CA GLU A 325 -39.37 6.28 -4.25
C GLU A 325 -38.55 5.47 -5.24
N LEU A 326 -39.24 4.70 -6.09
CA LEU A 326 -38.67 4.04 -7.24
C LEU A 326 -38.75 4.98 -8.46
N THR A 327 -37.69 5.01 -9.23
CA THR A 327 -37.63 5.74 -10.50
C THR A 327 -38.53 5.07 -11.52
N HIS A 328 -38.91 5.82 -12.55
CA HIS A 328 -39.65 5.28 -13.68
C HIS A 328 -38.97 4.06 -14.33
N GLN A 329 -37.65 4.07 -14.41
CA GLN A 329 -36.89 2.97 -15.00
C GLN A 329 -36.92 1.71 -14.12
N GLU A 330 -36.71 1.85 -12.80
CA GLU A 330 -36.76 0.71 -11.87
C GLU A 330 -38.16 0.08 -11.85
N LEU A 331 -39.22 0.89 -11.88
CA LEU A 331 -40.60 0.38 -11.96
C LEU A 331 -40.87 -0.37 -13.27
N ARG A 332 -40.29 0.08 -14.39
CA ARG A 332 -40.40 -0.56 -15.70
C ARG A 332 -39.67 -1.90 -15.74
N GLU A 333 -38.45 -1.96 -15.20
CA GLU A 333 -37.66 -3.19 -15.10
C GLU A 333 -38.39 -4.26 -14.26
N LEU A 334 -39.00 -3.84 -13.14
CA LEU A 334 -39.84 -4.73 -12.34
C LEU A 334 -41.08 -5.24 -13.05
N GLU A 335 -41.76 -4.38 -13.81
CA GLU A 335 -42.93 -4.78 -14.59
C GLU A 335 -42.56 -5.84 -15.65
N GLU A 336 -41.40 -5.68 -16.30
CA GLU A 336 -40.87 -6.64 -17.28
C GLU A 336 -40.51 -7.99 -16.62
N GLU A 337 -39.90 -7.98 -15.43
CA GLU A 337 -39.61 -9.21 -14.66
C GLU A 337 -40.89 -9.95 -14.23
N CYS A 338 -41.85 -9.25 -13.61
CA CYS A 338 -43.12 -9.85 -13.20
C CYS A 338 -43.94 -10.37 -14.40
N TYR A 339 -43.83 -9.73 -15.57
CA TYR A 339 -44.44 -10.20 -16.82
C TYR A 339 -43.93 -11.59 -17.20
N HIS A 340 -42.61 -11.82 -17.14
CA HIS A 340 -41.98 -13.10 -17.49
C HIS A 340 -42.35 -14.25 -16.54
N GLU A 341 -42.68 -13.96 -15.29
CA GLU A 341 -43.04 -14.97 -14.28
C GLU A 341 -44.55 -15.25 -14.19
N SER A 342 -45.39 -14.39 -14.77
CA SER A 342 -46.85 -14.51 -14.68
C SER A 342 -47.43 -15.67 -15.51
N LYS A 343 -48.47 -16.34 -14.97
CA LYS A 343 -49.17 -17.45 -15.66
C LYS A 343 -50.11 -16.99 -16.78
N ASP A 344 -50.57 -15.74 -16.72
CA ASP A 344 -51.43 -15.08 -17.72
C ASP A 344 -50.88 -13.65 -17.97
N PRO A 345 -49.82 -13.51 -18.79
CA PRO A 345 -49.17 -12.23 -19.04
C PRO A 345 -50.10 -11.25 -19.77
N VAL A 346 -50.24 -10.04 -19.22
CA VAL A 346 -50.84 -8.89 -19.92
C VAL A 346 -49.75 -8.26 -20.79
N GLU A 347 -49.98 -8.17 -22.10
CA GLU A 347 -48.99 -7.71 -23.09
C GLU A 347 -48.36 -6.36 -22.69
N PHE A 348 -47.04 -6.34 -22.48
CA PHE A 348 -46.28 -5.13 -22.14
C PHE A 348 -46.25 -4.18 -23.36
N ASP A 349 -46.90 -3.01 -23.24
CA ASP A 349 -46.96 -2.00 -24.31
C ASP A 349 -45.82 -0.99 -24.16
N GLU A 350 -44.67 -1.31 -24.77
CA GLU A 350 -43.49 -0.44 -24.80
C GLU A 350 -43.78 0.99 -25.27
N VAL A 351 -44.74 1.17 -26.19
CA VAL A 351 -45.03 2.48 -26.81
C VAL A 351 -45.78 3.39 -25.83
N GLU A 352 -46.71 2.82 -25.07
CA GLU A 352 -47.45 3.56 -24.05
C GLU A 352 -46.58 3.89 -22.83
N ASP A 353 -45.68 2.99 -22.42
CA ASP A 353 -44.76 3.25 -21.31
C ASP A 353 -43.75 4.37 -21.65
N ASP A 354 -43.16 4.34 -22.85
CA ASP A 354 -42.29 5.41 -23.38
C ASP A 354 -43.00 6.78 -23.42
N ARG A 355 -44.31 6.78 -23.70
CA ARG A 355 -45.13 8.00 -23.69
C ARG A 355 -45.27 8.54 -22.27
N ARG A 356 -45.57 7.68 -21.28
CA ARG A 356 -45.72 8.05 -19.88
C ARG A 356 -44.44 8.61 -19.27
N ILE A 357 -43.29 8.00 -19.59
CA ILE A 357 -41.97 8.51 -19.20
C ILE A 357 -41.75 9.93 -19.73
N LYS A 358 -42.03 10.18 -21.01
CA LYS A 358 -41.90 11.52 -21.62
C LYS A 358 -42.84 12.55 -21.02
N GLU A 359 -44.01 12.13 -20.55
CA GLU A 359 -45.03 12.98 -19.94
C GLU A 359 -44.90 13.12 -18.42
N GLY A 360 -43.96 12.40 -17.78
CA GLY A 360 -43.80 12.38 -16.32
C GLY A 360 -44.97 11.75 -15.58
N LEU A 361 -45.70 10.84 -16.23
CA LEU A 361 -46.84 10.11 -15.67
C LEU A 361 -46.35 8.78 -15.12
N SER A 362 -46.82 8.38 -13.93
CA SER A 362 -46.55 7.06 -13.30
C SER A 362 -46.70 5.90 -14.31
N PRO A 363 -45.83 4.87 -14.23
CA PRO A 363 -45.93 3.68 -15.08
C PRO A 363 -47.31 3.03 -14.96
N LEU A 364 -47.68 2.20 -15.93
CA LEU A 364 -48.89 1.40 -15.81
C LEU A 364 -48.68 0.40 -14.66
N THR A 365 -49.43 0.52 -13.58
CA THR A 365 -49.44 -0.48 -12.51
C THR A 365 -50.52 -1.52 -12.81
N PRO A 366 -50.16 -2.62 -13.49
CA PRO A 366 -50.78 -3.89 -13.10
C PRO A 366 -49.77 -5.04 -13.22
N ASN A 367 -49.40 -5.61 -12.08
CA ASN A 367 -48.95 -7.00 -11.83
C ASN A 367 -47.71 -7.15 -10.92
N ILE A 368 -47.13 -6.06 -10.42
CA ILE A 368 -46.15 -6.16 -9.33
C ILE A 368 -46.93 -6.41 -8.04
N ASP A 369 -46.74 -7.56 -7.40
CA ASP A 369 -47.38 -7.84 -6.12
C ASP A 369 -46.73 -7.06 -4.97
N ASP A 370 -47.45 -6.96 -3.85
CA ASP A 370 -47.00 -6.19 -2.69
C ASP A 370 -45.67 -6.72 -2.13
N GLU A 371 -45.39 -8.02 -2.27
CA GLU A 371 -44.18 -8.68 -1.76
C GLU A 371 -42.96 -8.28 -2.58
N THR A 372 -43.05 -8.34 -3.91
CA THR A 372 -42.00 -7.83 -4.81
C THR A 372 -41.75 -6.33 -4.59
N MET A 373 -42.81 -5.53 -4.42
CA MET A 373 -42.66 -4.10 -4.14
C MET A 373 -41.93 -3.83 -2.81
N ALA A 374 -42.25 -4.56 -1.74
CA ALA A 374 -41.59 -4.44 -0.46
C ALA A 374 -40.12 -4.88 -0.53
N GLU A 375 -39.85 -5.99 -1.23
CA GLU A 375 -38.49 -6.51 -1.42
C GLU A 375 -37.59 -5.49 -2.15
N VAL A 376 -38.04 -4.90 -3.26
CA VAL A 376 -37.22 -3.95 -4.02
C VAL A 376 -36.95 -2.68 -3.22
N LYS A 377 -37.93 -2.20 -2.47
CA LYS A 377 -37.73 -1.08 -1.54
C LYS A 377 -36.68 -1.43 -0.49
N TRP A 378 -36.72 -2.66 0.04
CA TRP A 378 -35.68 -3.15 0.95
C TRP A 378 -34.32 -3.25 0.25
N LEU A 379 -34.20 -3.83 -0.94
CA LEU A 379 -32.94 -3.93 -1.69
C LEU A 379 -32.30 -2.56 -1.96
N LYS A 380 -33.13 -1.55 -2.25
CA LYS A 380 -32.69 -0.17 -2.48
C LYS A 380 -32.28 0.54 -1.19
N TYR A 381 -33.01 0.29 -0.11
CA TYR A 381 -32.76 0.95 1.18
C TYR A 381 -31.65 0.25 1.99
N ARG A 382 -31.58 -1.09 1.99
CA ARG A 382 -30.68 -1.87 2.85
C ARG A 382 -29.24 -1.41 2.72
N ASP A 383 -28.51 -1.53 3.83
CA ASP A 383 -27.11 -1.23 3.94
C ASP A 383 -26.28 -2.40 4.46
N ALA A 384 -25.03 -2.49 4.03
CA ALA A 384 -24.17 -3.62 4.37
C ALA A 384 -23.67 -3.51 5.82
N ILE A 385 -23.77 -4.60 6.57
CA ILE A 385 -23.20 -4.70 7.91
C ILE A 385 -21.70 -5.00 7.76
N LEU A 386 -20.85 -4.04 8.14
CA LEU A 386 -19.41 -4.23 8.09
C LEU A 386 -18.94 -5.24 9.16
N PRO A 387 -18.13 -6.25 8.79
CA PRO A 387 -17.69 -7.29 9.70
C PRO A 387 -16.87 -6.70 10.86
N ASP A 388 -17.30 -6.95 12.09
CA ASP A 388 -16.54 -6.55 13.27
C ASP A 388 -15.21 -7.29 13.38
N PRO A 389 -14.23 -6.73 14.11
CA PRO A 389 -12.95 -7.38 14.27
C PRO A 389 -13.11 -8.71 15.03
N ARG A 390 -12.28 -9.68 14.68
CA ARG A 390 -12.15 -10.95 15.41
C ARG A 390 -11.74 -10.68 16.87
N PRO A 391 -11.93 -11.64 17.79
CA PRO A 391 -11.33 -11.55 19.12
C PRO A 391 -9.83 -11.26 19.02
N PHE A 392 -9.35 -10.33 19.84
CA PHE A 392 -7.96 -9.91 19.80
C PHE A 392 -7.03 -11.04 20.27
N THR A 393 -5.98 -11.26 19.50
CA THR A 393 -4.87 -12.15 19.84
C THR A 393 -3.59 -11.34 19.90
N GLU A 394 -2.75 -11.59 20.91
CA GLU A 394 -1.46 -10.90 21.02
C GLU A 394 -0.60 -11.18 19.77
N VAL A 395 -0.02 -10.11 19.23
CA VAL A 395 0.79 -10.15 18.01
C VAL A 395 2.25 -10.02 18.40
N ASP A 396 3.07 -10.96 17.92
CA ASP A 396 4.51 -10.87 18.07
C ASP A 396 5.13 -10.10 16.90
N TYR A 397 5.51 -8.85 17.18
CA TYR A 397 6.11 -7.97 16.21
C TYR A 397 7.62 -8.18 16.02
N ALA A 398 8.26 -9.08 16.77
CA ALA A 398 9.71 -9.28 16.64
C ALA A 398 10.05 -10.04 15.34
N PRO A 399 11.04 -9.56 14.56
CA PRO A 399 11.64 -10.34 13.48
C PRO A 399 12.12 -11.71 13.95
N LYS A 400 11.93 -12.70 13.08
CA LYS A 400 12.27 -14.11 13.34
C LYS A 400 13.60 -14.51 12.74
N GLN A 401 14.14 -13.67 11.86
CA GLN A 401 15.40 -13.83 11.18
C GLN A 401 16.14 -12.49 11.21
N SER A 402 17.46 -12.56 11.05
CA SER A 402 18.28 -11.37 10.85
C SER A 402 19.00 -11.43 9.51
N LEU A 403 18.95 -10.33 8.76
CA LEU A 403 19.72 -10.11 7.54
C LEU A 403 21.22 -10.25 7.82
N TRP A 404 21.67 -9.77 8.98
CA TRP A 404 23.07 -9.87 9.38
C TRP A 404 23.51 -11.34 9.48
N GLU A 405 22.74 -12.18 10.18
CA GLU A 405 23.07 -13.60 10.34
C GLU A 405 23.02 -14.35 9.00
N LYS A 406 21.98 -14.08 8.21
CA LYS A 406 21.70 -14.79 6.95
C LYS A 406 22.70 -14.45 5.85
N PHE A 407 23.12 -13.19 5.78
CA PHE A 407 23.98 -12.67 4.72
C PHE A 407 25.37 -12.25 5.21
N LYS A 408 25.79 -12.72 6.39
CA LYS A 408 27.10 -12.39 6.98
C LYS A 408 28.27 -12.57 6.01
N LYS A 409 28.23 -13.64 5.21
CA LYS A 409 29.28 -14.00 4.26
C LYS A 409 29.19 -13.22 2.93
N ASP A 410 27.97 -13.07 2.41
CA ASP A 410 27.75 -12.56 1.06
C ASP A 410 27.54 -11.04 1.01
N GLY A 411 27.19 -10.44 2.15
CA GLY A 411 26.84 -9.02 2.26
C GLY A 411 25.47 -8.68 1.66
N LEU A 412 25.20 -7.39 1.59
CA LEU A 412 23.99 -6.80 1.00
C LEU A 412 24.34 -6.00 -0.25
N ARG A 413 23.35 -5.82 -1.13
CA ARG A 413 23.42 -4.89 -2.27
C ARG A 413 22.47 -3.73 -2.00
N ILE A 414 22.99 -2.52 -1.99
CA ILE A 414 22.27 -1.32 -1.59
C ILE A 414 22.40 -0.24 -2.65
N ILE A 415 21.28 0.38 -2.98
CA ILE A 415 21.23 1.58 -3.81
C ILE A 415 21.04 2.78 -2.90
N VAL A 416 21.88 3.80 -3.07
CA VAL A 416 21.80 5.04 -2.29
C VAL A 416 21.18 6.13 -3.16
N LYS A 417 20.15 6.79 -2.62
CA LYS A 417 19.51 7.97 -3.19
C LYS A 417 19.44 9.04 -2.13
N MET A 418 19.84 10.25 -2.50
CA MET A 418 19.88 11.42 -1.66
C MET A 418 19.51 12.63 -2.51
N ALA A 419 18.50 13.36 -2.08
CA ALA A 419 18.00 14.53 -2.80
C ALA A 419 17.65 15.65 -1.81
N SER A 420 17.72 16.90 -2.29
CA SER A 420 17.16 18.06 -1.59
C SER A 420 16.02 18.65 -2.40
N ILE A 421 15.02 19.21 -1.73
CA ILE A 421 13.94 19.98 -2.36
C ILE A 421 13.96 21.37 -1.75
N GLU A 422 14.21 22.39 -2.58
CA GLU A 422 14.29 23.78 -2.17
C GLU A 422 13.09 24.55 -2.73
N LEU A 423 12.25 25.07 -1.82
CA LEU A 423 11.14 25.94 -2.17
C LEU A 423 11.56 27.40 -2.03
N THR A 424 11.05 28.25 -2.91
CA THR A 424 11.30 29.70 -2.88
C THR A 424 9.97 30.44 -2.96
N PRO A 425 9.89 31.74 -2.59
CA PRO A 425 8.66 32.50 -2.81
C PRO A 425 8.17 32.48 -4.26
N ASP A 426 9.07 32.39 -5.24
CA ASP A 426 8.73 32.29 -6.67
C ASP A 426 8.33 30.87 -7.09
N LYS A 427 8.73 29.85 -6.33
CA LYS A 427 8.41 28.43 -6.52
C LYS A 427 8.01 27.79 -5.18
N PRO A 428 6.84 28.15 -4.64
CA PRO A 428 6.46 27.79 -3.27
C PRO A 428 5.87 26.38 -3.16
N GLU A 429 5.60 25.72 -4.29
CA GLU A 429 4.88 24.45 -4.33
C GLU A 429 5.66 23.40 -5.11
N PHE A 430 5.89 22.24 -4.49
CA PHE A 430 6.41 21.04 -5.14
C PHE A 430 5.31 19.98 -5.17
N SER A 431 4.84 19.64 -6.37
CA SER A 431 3.74 18.69 -6.54
C SER A 431 4.09 17.31 -6.00
N ALA A 432 3.12 16.65 -5.36
CA ALA A 432 3.26 15.27 -4.94
C ALA A 432 3.66 14.37 -6.13
N GLY A 433 4.63 13.48 -5.92
CA GLY A 433 5.03 12.51 -6.93
C GLY A 433 3.88 11.56 -7.27
N SER A 434 3.85 11.09 -8.51
CA SER A 434 2.94 10.00 -8.88
C SER A 434 3.29 8.72 -8.10
N CYS A 435 2.29 7.90 -7.80
CA CYS A 435 2.52 6.55 -7.29
C CYS A 435 3.48 5.81 -8.23
N HIS A 436 4.58 5.31 -7.68
CA HIS A 436 5.59 4.57 -8.40
C HIS A 436 6.22 3.56 -7.47
N LEU A 437 6.91 2.59 -8.04
CA LEU A 437 7.75 1.65 -7.32
C LEU A 437 9.20 2.00 -7.63
N GLU A 438 10.09 1.87 -6.66
CA GLU A 438 11.50 2.18 -6.86
C GLU A 438 12.16 1.07 -7.68
N GLY A 439 12.80 1.47 -8.78
CA GLY A 439 13.47 0.57 -9.72
C GLY A 439 12.54 -0.19 -10.67
N GLN A 440 13.03 -1.31 -11.18
CA GLN A 440 12.44 -2.27 -12.11
C GLN A 440 12.73 -3.71 -11.62
N ILE A 441 12.06 -4.71 -12.19
CA ILE A 441 12.15 -6.10 -11.70
C ILE A 441 13.57 -6.66 -11.79
N ASN A 442 14.32 -6.30 -12.83
CA ASN A 442 15.69 -6.74 -13.03
C ASN A 442 16.64 -6.24 -11.93
N GLU A 443 16.25 -5.22 -11.16
CA GLU A 443 17.03 -4.66 -10.06
C GLU A 443 16.75 -5.35 -8.71
N LYS A 444 15.64 -6.11 -8.63
CA LYS A 444 15.28 -6.97 -7.48
C LYS A 444 15.29 -6.23 -6.14
N ILE A 445 14.72 -5.02 -6.11
CA ILE A 445 14.58 -4.23 -4.88
C ILE A 445 13.65 -4.96 -3.90
N ALA A 446 14.19 -5.38 -2.76
CA ALA A 446 13.44 -6.13 -1.75
C ALA A 446 12.91 -5.24 -0.60
N ALA A 447 13.54 -4.09 -0.37
CA ALA A 447 13.15 -3.14 0.66
C ALA A 447 13.57 -1.72 0.28
N THR A 448 12.88 -0.73 0.84
CA THR A 448 13.20 0.69 0.69
C THR A 448 13.14 1.35 2.06
N ALA A 449 14.15 2.13 2.40
CA ALA A 449 14.15 2.99 3.57
C ALA A 449 14.12 4.45 3.11
N LEU A 450 13.26 5.25 3.74
CA LEU A 450 13.23 6.70 3.55
C LEU A 450 13.61 7.36 4.88
N TYR A 451 14.52 8.33 4.80
CA TYR A 451 14.91 9.13 5.95
C TYR A 451 14.92 10.61 5.55
N TYR A 452 14.05 11.39 6.19
CA TYR A 452 14.01 12.84 6.04
C TYR A 452 14.98 13.45 7.04
N PHE A 453 16.12 13.95 6.56
CA PHE A 453 17.17 14.52 7.41
C PHE A 453 16.93 15.98 7.79
N ASP A 454 16.11 16.72 7.05
CA ASP A 454 15.70 18.09 7.38
C ASP A 454 14.39 18.44 6.66
N SER A 455 13.57 19.31 7.27
CA SER A 455 12.28 19.77 6.74
C SER A 455 11.82 21.03 7.50
N GLU A 456 12.22 22.20 7.00
CA GLU A 456 11.91 23.50 7.62
C GLU A 456 10.98 24.34 6.73
N ASN A 457 10.08 25.11 7.35
CA ASN A 457 9.21 26.09 6.67
C ASN A 457 8.37 25.52 5.50
N VAL A 458 7.90 24.28 5.64
CA VAL A 458 7.01 23.62 4.68
C VAL A 458 5.76 23.09 5.36
N THR A 459 4.66 22.97 4.59
CA THR A 459 3.47 22.25 5.06
C THR A 459 3.80 20.77 5.28
N PRO A 460 3.18 20.10 6.28
CA PRO A 460 3.41 18.67 6.52
C PRO A 460 3.19 17.83 5.26
N SER A 461 4.17 16.99 4.93
CA SER A 461 4.10 16.03 3.83
C SER A 461 3.60 14.66 4.35
N ARG A 462 3.03 13.85 3.45
CA ARG A 462 2.50 12.52 3.77
C ARG A 462 2.96 11.51 2.71
N LEU A 463 3.20 10.28 3.17
CA LEU A 463 3.43 9.13 2.31
C LEU A 463 2.21 8.22 2.32
N SER A 464 1.87 7.70 1.15
CA SER A 464 0.79 6.73 0.96
C SER A 464 1.40 5.45 0.39
N PHE A 465 0.94 4.31 0.89
CA PHE A 465 1.41 3.00 0.46
C PHE A 465 0.27 2.26 -0.23
N ARG A 466 0.61 1.47 -1.24
CA ARG A 466 -0.31 0.55 -1.91
C ARG A 466 0.22 -0.85 -1.79
N MET A 467 -0.70 -1.80 -1.73
CA MET A 467 -0.40 -3.22 -1.62
C MET A 467 -1.18 -3.95 -2.68
N GLN A 468 -0.54 -4.92 -3.33
CA GLN A 468 -1.19 -5.76 -4.31
C GLN A 468 -2.03 -6.82 -3.61
N THR A 469 -3.26 -7.02 -4.07
CA THR A 469 -4.11 -8.15 -3.69
C THR A 469 -4.03 -9.26 -4.73
N SER A 470 -4.38 -10.49 -4.33
CA SER A 470 -4.45 -11.63 -5.24
C SER A 470 -5.29 -11.32 -6.47
N SER A 471 -4.90 -11.83 -7.64
CA SER A 471 -5.73 -11.81 -8.84
C SER A 471 -6.80 -12.91 -8.84
N TYR A 472 -6.72 -13.86 -7.90
CA TYR A 472 -7.63 -14.99 -7.73
C TYR A 472 -8.59 -14.75 -6.55
N LEU A 473 -9.09 -13.52 -6.37
CA LEU A 473 -10.02 -13.20 -5.29
C LEU A 473 -11.27 -14.07 -5.33
N ASN A 474 -11.73 -14.51 -6.50
CA ASN A 474 -12.88 -15.40 -6.66
C ASN A 474 -12.67 -16.80 -6.05
N ASP A 475 -11.42 -17.23 -5.88
CA ASP A 475 -11.11 -18.49 -5.18
C ASP A 475 -11.15 -18.31 -3.64
N GLU A 476 -10.94 -17.08 -3.16
CA GLU A 476 -10.91 -16.73 -1.73
C GLU A 476 -12.26 -16.22 -1.22
N ILE A 477 -13.04 -15.53 -2.07
CA ILE A 477 -14.31 -14.88 -1.77
C ILE A 477 -15.36 -15.51 -2.68
N LYS A 478 -16.31 -16.22 -2.06
CA LYS A 478 -17.44 -16.81 -2.79
C LYS A 478 -18.65 -15.89 -2.72
N ALA A 479 -19.07 -15.39 -3.87
CA ALA A 479 -20.35 -14.72 -4.08
C ALA A 479 -21.14 -15.43 -5.18
N GLY A 480 -22.46 -15.29 -5.12
CA GLY A 480 -23.36 -15.70 -6.19
C GLY A 480 -23.09 -14.92 -7.48
N GLN A 481 -23.58 -15.43 -8.61
CA GLN A 481 -23.55 -14.68 -9.85
C GLN A 481 -24.32 -13.35 -9.67
N ASP A 482 -23.74 -12.25 -10.14
CA ASP A 482 -24.32 -10.90 -10.07
C ASP A 482 -24.64 -10.41 -8.63
N SER A 483 -24.08 -11.06 -7.60
CA SER A 483 -24.34 -10.80 -6.17
C SER A 483 -23.16 -10.14 -5.46
N TYR A 484 -22.68 -9.02 -6.00
CA TYR A 484 -21.45 -8.36 -5.53
C TYR A 484 -21.70 -7.14 -4.64
N ASN A 485 -22.95 -6.68 -4.49
CA ASN A 485 -23.23 -5.38 -3.88
C ASN A 485 -22.76 -5.28 -2.42
N TYR A 486 -22.88 -6.36 -1.65
CA TYR A 486 -22.33 -6.45 -0.31
C TYR A 486 -20.80 -6.31 -0.32
N LEU A 487 -20.14 -7.11 -1.17
CA LEU A 487 -18.68 -7.13 -1.28
C LEU A 487 -18.12 -5.78 -1.69
N GLU A 488 -18.76 -5.13 -2.65
CA GLU A 488 -18.38 -3.79 -3.09
C GLU A 488 -18.35 -2.84 -1.90
N ARG A 489 -19.44 -2.76 -1.12
CA ARG A 489 -19.54 -1.90 0.07
C ARG A 489 -18.52 -2.25 1.15
N VAL A 490 -18.28 -3.55 1.39
CA VAL A 490 -17.35 -4.02 2.43
C VAL A 490 -15.89 -3.73 2.08
N PHE A 491 -15.49 -3.88 0.81
CA PHE A 491 -14.12 -3.65 0.34
C PHE A 491 -13.91 -2.26 -0.28
N GLY A 492 -15.00 -1.51 -0.46
CA GLY A 492 -15.04 -0.20 -1.06
C GLY A 492 -14.57 -0.22 -2.51
N THR A 493 -14.82 -1.27 -3.28
CA THR A 493 -14.38 -1.39 -4.68
C THR A 493 -15.59 -1.73 -5.53
N ASP A 494 -15.57 -1.32 -6.79
CA ASP A 494 -16.54 -1.81 -7.77
C ASP A 494 -16.02 -3.19 -8.27
N LEU A 495 -16.87 -4.20 -8.40
CA LEU A 495 -16.49 -5.61 -8.67
C LEU A 495 -17.03 -6.15 -9.99
#